data_AF-A0A641RLC5-F1
#
_entry.id   AF-A0A641RLC5-F1
#
_cell.length_a   1.000
_cell.length_b   1.000
_cell.length_c   1.000
_cell.angle_alpha   90.00
_cell.angle_beta   90.00
_cell.angle_gamma   90.00
#
_symmetry.space_group_name_H-M   'P 1'
#
loop_
_entity.id
_entity.type
_entity.pdbx_description
1 polymer ?
#
loop_
_entity_poly.entity_id
_entity_poly.type
_entity_poly.pdbx_seq_one_letter_code
_entity_poly.pdbx_strand_id
1 'polypeptide(L)'
;SYYNLVGYYQNPPLITDYATYSSLDGLYTSNSTYDAVLDQVEKDFHEAMELLPSRDEGGEWAGGRATCGAAAGYYARALMMRQKYSDALTVLKDIIGKKYGTYRLMLNYGDNFREGSAYENNAESLFEVQYLDYGSQGTDDEWTPVNTSPNATQGSAIESNFGPGNYGGWADISASPWLYQLFKSERTINSKLDPRLYWTIGTYENDWANFEYGNVAYTHKLTATDNMVTNNTYGGLPIAKFTNLRTGLYSTIVTGLHDGINLRLMRYSDVLLRAAECENEVNGPTQQAIDWINEVRNRADLPDLELSDFNTADKLFEQIANVERPKEFGCEFGRGFDLIRWGFFYDSGRLLQLKEHGTVRRSTTGVKNPVSYSDVANDPELKSTFDTYISGHEFLPIVQQLMNNNPNLKGNSANYSSDNSTYFRESGCKVRPVVNLSK
;
A
#
# COMPACT_ATOMS: atom_id res chain seq x y z
N SER A 1 6.66 13.48 6.16
CA SER A 1 8.05 12.97 6.03
C SER A 1 8.52 12.14 7.22
N TYR A 2 8.50 12.65 8.46
CA TYR A 2 8.97 11.89 9.63
C TYR A 2 8.24 10.58 9.87
N TYR A 3 6.93 10.49 9.55
CA TYR A 3 6.19 9.22 9.56
C TYR A 3 6.86 8.12 8.72
N ASN A 4 7.36 8.47 7.52
CA ASN A 4 8.07 7.52 6.66
C ASN A 4 9.47 7.24 7.21
N LEU A 5 10.20 8.27 7.66
CA LEU A 5 11.54 8.08 8.21
C LEU A 5 11.54 7.17 9.44
N VAL A 6 10.59 7.34 10.36
CA VAL A 6 10.47 6.49 11.56
C VAL A 6 9.97 5.09 11.19
N GLY A 7 9.06 4.97 10.22
CA GLY A 7 8.59 3.68 9.73
C GLY A 7 9.64 2.87 8.97
N TYR A 8 10.55 3.53 8.25
CA TYR A 8 11.65 2.86 7.56
C TYR A 8 12.87 2.66 8.45
N TYR A 9 13.30 3.66 9.22
CA TYR A 9 14.60 3.64 9.90
C TYR A 9 14.52 3.54 11.42
N GLN A 10 13.32 3.35 11.99
CA GLN A 10 13.07 3.22 13.43
C GLN A 10 13.36 4.50 14.24
N ASN A 11 14.61 4.93 14.33
CA ASN A 11 15.08 5.99 15.22
C ASN A 11 15.85 7.07 14.45
N PRO A 12 15.22 7.78 13.49
CA PRO A 12 15.87 8.89 12.79
C PRO A 12 16.16 10.07 13.75
N PRO A 13 17.13 10.95 13.44
CA PRO A 13 17.23 12.26 14.07
C PRO A 13 15.94 13.07 13.91
N LEU A 14 15.55 13.82 14.93
CA LEU A 14 14.42 14.73 14.89
C LEU A 14 14.90 16.17 14.89
N ILE A 15 14.72 16.84 13.75
CA ILE A 15 15.05 18.26 13.55
C ILE A 15 13.75 19.00 13.27
N THR A 16 13.37 19.88 14.20
CA THR A 16 12.10 20.64 14.17
C THR A 16 12.31 22.16 14.17
N ASP A 17 13.56 22.62 14.30
CA ASP A 17 13.92 24.03 14.26
C ASP A 17 15.10 24.27 13.30
N TYR A 18 14.90 25.17 12.34
CA TYR A 18 15.92 25.58 11.39
C TYR A 18 17.03 26.40 12.05
N ALA A 19 16.73 27.17 13.09
CA ALA A 19 17.72 28.02 13.76
C ALA A 19 18.86 27.20 14.40
N THR A 20 18.57 25.97 14.84
CA THR A 20 19.57 25.06 15.38
C THR A 20 20.32 24.27 14.31
N TYR A 21 19.79 24.18 13.09
CA TYR A 21 20.34 23.35 12.01
C TYR A 21 21.70 23.83 11.48
N SER A 22 21.95 25.14 11.50
CA SER A 22 23.24 25.71 11.04
C SER A 22 24.37 25.62 12.08
N SER A 23 24.12 25.04 13.25
CA SER A 23 25.15 24.77 14.25
C SER A 23 25.79 23.40 14.01
N LEU A 24 27.03 23.21 14.48
CA LEU A 24 27.72 21.91 14.41
C LEU A 24 26.92 20.82 15.14
N ASP A 25 26.28 21.18 16.27
CA ASP A 25 25.43 20.29 17.06
C ASP A 25 24.15 19.90 16.30
N GLY A 26 23.54 20.84 15.57
CA GLY A 26 22.39 20.56 14.70
C GLY A 26 22.74 19.69 13.49
N LEU A 27 23.90 19.93 12.86
CA LEU A 27 24.40 19.12 11.74
C LEU A 27 24.70 17.68 12.16
N TYR A 28 25.15 17.48 13.40
CA TYR A 28 25.45 16.17 13.98
C TYR A 28 24.43 15.74 15.05
N THR A 29 23.14 15.97 14.79
CA THR A 29 22.05 15.54 15.70
C THR A 29 22.07 14.01 15.88
N SER A 30 21.88 13.54 17.11
CA SER A 30 21.79 12.12 17.45
C SER A 30 20.43 11.51 17.05
N ASN A 31 20.32 10.18 17.12
CA ASN A 31 19.03 9.51 16.95
C ASN A 31 18.01 10.02 17.97
N SER A 32 16.76 10.18 17.54
CA SER A 32 15.62 10.35 18.45
C SER A 32 14.93 9.01 18.66
N THR A 33 14.31 8.82 19.83
CA THR A 33 13.54 7.59 20.10
C THR A 33 12.35 7.48 19.15
N TYR A 34 11.93 6.25 18.85
CA TYR A 34 10.75 5.96 18.02
C TYR A 34 9.51 6.76 18.45
N ASP A 35 9.21 6.77 19.76
CA ASP A 35 8.08 7.49 20.31
C ASP A 35 8.19 9.02 20.15
N ALA A 36 9.33 9.62 20.50
CA ALA A 36 9.53 11.06 20.33
C ALA A 36 9.34 11.54 18.88
N VAL A 37 9.79 10.75 17.89
CA VAL A 37 9.58 11.10 16.47
C VAL A 37 8.10 10.99 16.11
N LEU A 38 7.43 9.92 16.53
CA LEU A 38 6.00 9.78 16.30
C LEU A 38 5.19 10.86 17.05
N ASP A 39 5.67 11.39 18.19
CA ASP A 39 4.94 12.40 18.98
C ASP A 39 4.89 13.70 18.17
N GLN A 40 6.02 14.04 17.54
CA GLN A 40 6.08 15.14 16.59
C GLN A 40 5.20 14.89 15.36
N VAL A 41 5.20 13.68 14.81
CA VAL A 41 4.33 13.33 13.67
C VAL A 41 2.85 13.50 14.00
N GLU A 42 2.41 12.99 15.15
CA GLU A 42 1.03 13.14 15.61
C GLU A 42 0.67 14.61 15.80
N LYS A 43 1.55 15.39 16.42
CA LYS A 43 1.37 16.83 16.61
C LYS A 43 1.23 17.56 15.27
N ASP A 44 2.14 17.32 14.32
CA ASP A 44 2.16 17.99 13.02
C ASP A 44 0.89 17.70 12.21
N PHE A 45 0.45 16.43 12.19
CA PHE A 45 -0.77 16.08 11.46
C PHE A 45 -2.04 16.57 12.16
N HIS A 46 -2.08 16.62 13.49
CA HIS A 46 -3.20 17.22 14.22
C HIS A 46 -3.31 18.72 13.92
N GLU A 47 -2.21 19.47 14.01
CA GLU A 47 -2.20 20.90 13.69
C GLU A 47 -2.57 21.17 12.23
N ALA A 48 -2.04 20.38 11.29
CA ALA A 48 -2.40 20.48 9.87
C ALA A 48 -3.89 20.17 9.62
N MET A 49 -4.47 19.21 10.34
CA MET A 49 -5.90 18.90 10.27
C MET A 49 -6.77 20.08 10.71
N GLU A 50 -6.32 20.87 11.68
CA GLU A 50 -7.04 22.05 12.19
C GLU A 50 -6.87 23.31 11.32
N LEU A 51 -5.73 23.44 10.64
CA LEU A 51 -5.36 24.67 9.90
C LEU A 51 -5.66 24.62 8.40
N LEU A 52 -5.59 23.44 7.77
CA LEU A 52 -5.69 23.34 6.31
C LEU A 52 -7.14 23.49 5.82
N PRO A 53 -7.36 24.04 4.61
CA PRO A 53 -8.68 24.06 3.99
C PRO A 53 -9.20 22.67 3.64
N SER A 54 -10.53 22.55 3.56
CA SER A 54 -11.20 21.37 3.02
C SER A 54 -11.05 21.30 1.50
N ARG A 55 -11.07 20.09 0.95
CA ARG A 55 -11.17 19.90 -0.50
C ARG A 55 -12.43 20.51 -1.11
N ASP A 56 -13.50 20.63 -0.31
CA ASP A 56 -14.80 21.12 -0.73
C ASP A 56 -14.76 22.63 -1.07
N GLU A 57 -13.69 23.33 -0.70
CA GLU A 57 -13.40 24.70 -1.14
C GLU A 57 -13.10 24.79 -2.65
N GLY A 58 -12.84 23.65 -3.31
CA GLY A 58 -12.57 23.59 -4.75
C GLY A 58 -11.20 24.17 -5.13
N GLY A 59 -11.04 24.49 -6.42
CA GLY A 59 -9.79 25.06 -6.95
C GLY A 59 -8.57 24.18 -6.67
N GLU A 60 -7.49 24.79 -6.17
CA GLU A 60 -6.24 24.09 -5.84
C GLU A 60 -6.39 23.05 -4.71
N TRP A 61 -7.38 23.20 -3.82
CA TRP A 61 -7.65 22.25 -2.73
C TRP A 61 -8.32 20.97 -3.23
N ALA A 62 -9.11 21.07 -4.29
CA ALA A 62 -9.60 19.90 -5.03
C ALA A 62 -8.58 19.40 -6.07
N GLY A 63 -7.53 20.18 -6.37
CA GLY A 63 -6.54 19.92 -7.43
C GLY A 63 -5.19 19.40 -6.94
N GLY A 64 -5.12 18.80 -5.75
CA GLY A 64 -3.94 18.07 -5.28
C GLY A 64 -3.14 18.71 -4.14
N ARG A 65 -3.48 19.92 -3.68
CA ARG A 65 -2.90 20.44 -2.42
C ARG A 65 -3.33 19.60 -1.23
N ALA A 66 -2.49 19.58 -0.19
CA ALA A 66 -2.86 18.98 1.09
C ALA A 66 -4.07 19.70 1.71
N THR A 67 -5.02 18.94 2.24
CA THR A 67 -6.28 19.43 2.84
C THR A 67 -6.43 18.94 4.28
N CYS A 68 -7.39 19.49 5.03
CA CYS A 68 -7.70 19.00 6.38
C CYS A 68 -8.09 17.51 6.39
N GLY A 69 -8.80 17.02 5.35
CA GLY A 69 -9.16 15.61 5.27
C GLY A 69 -7.98 14.70 4.95
N ALA A 70 -7.03 15.16 4.13
CA ALA A 70 -5.74 14.46 3.95
C ALA A 70 -4.98 14.38 5.29
N ALA A 71 -4.83 15.51 5.98
CA ALA A 71 -4.15 15.58 7.28
C ALA A 71 -4.84 14.70 8.34
N ALA A 72 -6.17 14.71 8.42
CA ALA A 72 -6.96 13.85 9.30
C ALA A 72 -6.69 12.36 9.01
N GLY A 73 -6.65 11.96 7.74
CA GLY A 73 -6.36 10.59 7.35
C GLY A 73 -4.96 10.14 7.76
N TYR A 74 -3.95 10.98 7.56
CA TYR A 74 -2.58 10.70 8.00
C TYR A 74 -2.40 10.78 9.52
N TYR A 75 -3.14 11.64 10.21
CA TYR A 75 -3.20 11.66 11.67
C TYR A 75 -3.72 10.33 12.22
N ALA A 76 -4.82 9.82 11.65
CA ALA A 76 -5.35 8.50 12.01
C ALA A 76 -4.32 7.38 11.74
N ARG A 77 -3.58 7.43 10.61
CA ARG A 77 -2.47 6.48 10.35
C ARG A 77 -1.38 6.55 11.42
N ALA A 78 -0.98 7.76 11.83
CA ALA A 78 0.02 7.96 12.88
C ALA A 78 -0.45 7.40 14.23
N LEU A 79 -1.69 7.67 14.64
CA LEU A 79 -2.31 7.11 15.84
C LEU A 79 -2.33 5.57 15.81
N MET A 80 -2.73 4.98 14.67
CA MET A 80 -2.74 3.53 14.48
C MET A 80 -1.35 2.88 14.51
N MET A 81 -0.28 3.62 14.20
CA MET A 81 1.09 3.10 14.28
C MET A 81 1.46 2.70 15.72
N ARG A 82 0.88 3.39 16.72
CA ARG A 82 1.00 3.06 18.15
C ARG A 82 -0.25 2.43 18.74
N GLN A 83 -1.10 1.84 17.89
CA GLN A 83 -2.34 1.19 18.31
C GLN A 83 -3.30 2.07 19.15
N LYS A 84 -3.27 3.41 18.96
CA LYS A 84 -4.22 4.36 19.56
C LYS A 84 -5.56 4.31 18.83
N TYR A 85 -6.19 3.14 18.82
CA TYR A 85 -7.37 2.85 17.99
C TYR A 85 -8.61 3.66 18.36
N SER A 86 -8.80 3.98 19.64
CA SER A 86 -9.93 4.82 20.07
C SER A 86 -9.85 6.25 19.50
N ASP A 87 -8.66 6.85 19.54
CA ASP A 87 -8.43 8.19 19.03
C ASP A 87 -8.54 8.20 17.50
N ALA A 88 -7.91 7.21 16.84
CA ALA A 88 -7.99 7.05 15.40
C ALA A 88 -9.45 6.85 14.91
N LEU A 89 -10.24 6.04 15.62
CA LEU A 89 -11.65 5.81 15.31
C LEU A 89 -12.46 7.11 15.33
N THR A 90 -12.17 8.01 16.28
CA THR A 90 -12.84 9.30 16.37
C THR A 90 -12.56 10.15 15.13
N VAL A 91 -11.29 10.26 14.73
CA VAL A 91 -10.88 11.01 13.54
C VAL A 91 -11.47 10.40 12.26
N LEU A 92 -11.47 9.06 12.14
CA LEU A 92 -12.00 8.36 10.98
C LEU A 92 -13.53 8.52 10.85
N LYS A 93 -14.27 8.47 11.97
CA LYS A 93 -15.71 8.78 12.01
C LYS A 93 -15.98 10.22 11.60
N ASP A 94 -15.14 11.17 12.00
CA ASP A 94 -15.26 12.57 11.57
C ASP A 94 -15.06 12.73 10.05
N ILE A 95 -14.10 12.02 9.44
CA ILE A 95 -13.91 12.02 7.97
C ILE A 95 -15.16 11.43 7.27
N ILE A 96 -15.63 10.26 7.72
CA ILE A 96 -16.84 9.60 7.18
C ILE A 96 -18.07 10.49 7.35
N GLY A 97 -18.15 11.20 8.48
CA GLY A 97 -19.17 12.20 8.80
C GLY A 97 -19.02 13.54 8.06
N LYS A 98 -18.08 13.63 7.11
CA LYS A 98 -17.82 14.79 6.24
C LYS A 98 -17.35 16.05 6.97
N LYS A 99 -16.85 15.92 8.21
CA LYS A 99 -16.32 17.06 8.97
C LYS A 99 -15.10 17.69 8.31
N TYR A 100 -14.28 16.89 7.63
CA TYR A 100 -13.02 17.32 6.99
C TYR A 100 -13.08 17.28 5.46
N GLY A 101 -14.29 17.41 4.89
CA GLY A 101 -14.54 17.37 3.45
C GLY A 101 -15.33 16.14 3.01
N THR A 102 -15.81 16.17 1.76
CA THR A 102 -16.68 15.14 1.22
C THR A 102 -15.91 14.14 0.37
N TYR A 103 -16.01 12.86 0.73
CA TYR A 103 -15.38 11.75 0.04
C TYR A 103 -16.41 10.67 -0.28
N ARG A 104 -16.19 9.93 -1.36
CA ARG A 104 -17.00 8.74 -1.72
C ARG A 104 -16.17 7.75 -2.52
N LEU A 105 -16.51 6.47 -2.44
CA LEU A 105 -15.95 5.48 -3.36
C LEU A 105 -16.31 5.83 -4.80
N MET A 106 -15.35 5.65 -5.71
CA MET A 106 -15.62 5.64 -7.14
C MET A 106 -16.43 4.39 -7.47
N LEU A 107 -17.44 4.54 -8.34
CA LEU A 107 -18.28 3.42 -8.77
C LEU A 107 -17.44 2.36 -9.48
N ASN A 108 -16.56 2.78 -10.37
CA ASN A 108 -15.58 1.93 -11.00
C ASN A 108 -14.27 1.97 -10.19
N TYR A 109 -13.81 0.82 -9.72
CA TYR A 109 -12.53 0.70 -9.02
C TYR A 109 -11.34 1.19 -9.86
N GLY A 110 -11.39 0.96 -11.18
CA GLY A 110 -10.34 1.34 -12.12
C GLY A 110 -10.10 2.84 -12.22
N ASP A 111 -11.10 3.67 -11.91
CA ASP A 111 -10.99 5.14 -11.97
C ASP A 111 -9.97 5.69 -10.96
N ASN A 112 -9.55 4.88 -9.97
CA ASN A 112 -8.47 5.24 -9.04
C ASN A 112 -7.06 5.04 -9.61
N PHE A 113 -6.92 4.39 -10.76
CA PHE A 113 -5.64 3.94 -11.31
C PHE A 113 -5.50 4.25 -12.80
N ARG A 114 -6.22 5.27 -13.27
CA ARG A 114 -6.12 5.81 -14.62
C ARG A 114 -5.54 7.22 -14.58
N GLU A 115 -4.87 7.57 -15.67
CA GLU A 115 -4.35 8.91 -15.94
C GLU A 115 -5.42 9.80 -16.58
N GLY A 116 -5.28 11.10 -16.38
CA GLY A 116 -6.10 12.12 -17.00
C GLY A 116 -7.18 12.72 -16.08
N SER A 117 -7.56 13.94 -16.42
CA SER A 117 -8.43 14.82 -15.61
C SER A 117 -9.81 14.26 -15.23
N ALA A 118 -10.29 13.21 -15.89
CA ALA A 118 -11.55 12.54 -15.53
C ALA A 118 -11.41 11.61 -14.32
N TYR A 119 -10.18 11.19 -13.99
CA TYR A 119 -9.88 10.14 -13.01
C TYR A 119 -8.99 10.61 -11.86
N GLU A 120 -8.16 11.61 -12.10
CA GLU A 120 -7.25 12.20 -11.11
C GLU A 120 -7.97 13.11 -10.12
N ASN A 121 -7.49 13.13 -8.88
CA ASN A 121 -8.09 13.92 -7.79
C ASN A 121 -9.61 13.64 -7.63
N ASN A 122 -10.04 12.44 -7.98
CA ASN A 122 -11.45 12.05 -7.95
C ASN A 122 -12.02 12.07 -6.52
N ALA A 123 -13.31 11.77 -6.39
CA ALA A 123 -14.02 11.89 -5.12
C ALA A 123 -13.57 10.86 -4.04
N GLU A 124 -12.85 9.80 -4.42
CA GLU A 124 -12.28 8.82 -3.49
C GLU A 124 -10.90 9.25 -2.99
N SER A 125 -10.23 10.17 -3.69
CA SER A 125 -8.89 10.63 -3.36
C SER A 125 -8.83 11.46 -2.08
N LEU A 126 -7.94 11.12 -1.14
CA LEU A 126 -7.59 12.02 -0.03
C LEU A 126 -6.31 12.78 -0.32
N PHE A 127 -5.30 12.09 -0.87
CA PHE A 127 -4.03 12.71 -1.25
C PHE A 127 -3.34 11.92 -2.35
N GLU A 128 -2.85 12.62 -3.38
CA GLU A 128 -2.13 12.03 -4.50
C GLU A 128 -0.87 12.83 -4.83
N VAL A 129 0.17 12.13 -5.28
CA VAL A 129 1.28 12.76 -6.00
C VAL A 129 0.83 13.01 -7.43
N GLN A 130 0.97 14.25 -7.88
CA GLN A 130 0.57 14.69 -9.21
C GLN A 130 1.66 14.31 -10.22
N TYR A 131 1.31 13.49 -11.20
CA TYR A 131 2.09 13.21 -12.39
C TYR A 131 1.40 13.81 -13.61
N LEU A 132 2.16 13.99 -14.67
CA LEU A 132 1.68 14.60 -15.90
C LEU A 132 1.66 13.57 -17.03
N ASP A 133 0.56 13.55 -17.79
CA ASP A 133 0.41 12.73 -18.99
C ASP A 133 1.60 12.90 -19.93
N TYR A 134 1.98 11.81 -20.61
CA TYR A 134 3.07 11.84 -21.57
C TYR A 134 2.90 12.96 -22.60
N GLY A 135 3.92 13.81 -22.73
CA GLY A 135 3.96 14.91 -23.69
C GLY A 135 3.18 16.17 -23.27
N SER A 136 2.59 16.21 -22.06
CA SER A 136 1.92 17.42 -21.55
C SER A 136 2.91 18.47 -21.01
N GLN A 137 4.10 18.06 -20.57
CA GLN A 137 5.19 18.96 -20.18
C GLN A 137 6.55 18.28 -20.33
N GLY A 138 7.54 19.05 -20.81
CA GLY A 138 8.92 18.61 -20.95
C GLY A 138 9.11 17.52 -22.00
N THR A 139 10.35 17.32 -22.45
CA THR A 139 10.74 16.22 -23.35
C THR A 139 12.05 15.57 -22.92
N ASP A 140 12.73 16.14 -21.93
CA ASP A 140 14.00 15.64 -21.47
C ASP A 140 13.73 14.43 -20.58
N ASP A 141 14.20 13.27 -21.02
CA ASP A 141 14.05 12.01 -20.28
C ASP A 141 15.13 11.97 -19.19
N GLU A 142 14.71 12.07 -17.93
CA GLU A 142 15.59 12.16 -16.79
C GLU A 142 15.28 11.11 -15.75
N TRP A 143 16.29 10.30 -15.43
CA TRP A 143 16.13 9.18 -14.50
C TRP A 143 16.51 9.50 -13.06
N THR A 144 17.33 10.55 -12.84
CA THR A 144 17.93 10.81 -11.54
C THR A 144 17.78 12.27 -11.10
N PRO A 145 17.51 12.53 -9.80
CA PRO A 145 17.20 13.87 -9.31
C PRO A 145 18.41 14.82 -9.22
N VAL A 146 19.58 14.44 -9.77
CA VAL A 146 20.85 15.15 -9.53
C VAL A 146 21.06 16.34 -10.48
N ASN A 147 20.24 16.48 -11.52
CA ASN A 147 20.26 17.62 -12.43
C ASN A 147 18.94 17.71 -13.19
N THR A 148 17.86 18.12 -12.52
CA THR A 148 16.54 18.14 -13.14
C THR A 148 16.42 19.30 -14.14
N SER A 149 16.35 18.98 -15.43
CA SER A 149 16.09 19.96 -16.48
C SER A 149 14.76 20.66 -16.20
N PRO A 150 14.65 21.99 -16.43
CA PRO A 150 13.36 22.67 -16.41
C PRO A 150 12.39 22.12 -17.48
N ASN A 151 12.90 21.36 -18.45
CA ASN A 151 12.11 20.67 -19.49
C ASN A 151 12.06 19.15 -19.28
N ALA A 152 12.31 18.65 -18.07
CA ALA A 152 12.16 17.24 -17.75
C ALA A 152 10.69 16.80 -17.86
N THR A 153 10.47 15.57 -18.31
CA THR A 153 9.16 14.93 -18.19
C THR A 153 8.79 14.76 -16.71
N GLN A 154 7.51 14.91 -16.38
CA GLN A 154 7.00 14.85 -15.00
C GLN A 154 6.03 13.68 -14.80
N GLY A 155 6.24 12.59 -15.54
CA GLY A 155 5.50 11.34 -15.33
C GLY A 155 6.11 10.49 -14.21
N SER A 156 5.45 9.38 -13.94
CA SER A 156 5.88 8.32 -13.05
C SER A 156 6.79 7.32 -13.77
N ALA A 157 7.67 6.67 -13.03
CA ALA A 157 8.44 5.51 -13.50
C ALA A 157 7.82 4.16 -13.09
N ILE A 158 6.67 4.14 -12.41
CA ILE A 158 6.13 2.91 -11.81
C ILE A 158 5.82 1.88 -12.87
N GLU A 159 5.18 2.28 -13.97
CA GLU A 159 4.96 1.38 -15.10
C GLU A 159 6.26 0.76 -15.61
N SER A 160 7.35 1.54 -15.71
CA SER A 160 8.66 1.03 -16.13
C SER A 160 9.15 -0.09 -15.22
N ASN A 161 9.00 0.07 -13.90
CA ASN A 161 9.48 -0.91 -12.91
C ASN A 161 8.55 -2.14 -12.83
N PHE A 162 7.24 -1.95 -12.93
CA PHE A 162 6.23 -2.98 -12.65
C PHE A 162 5.83 -3.77 -13.90
N GLY A 163 5.97 -3.14 -15.05
CA GLY A 163 5.52 -3.65 -16.32
C GLY A 163 6.26 -4.93 -16.73
N PRO A 164 5.57 -5.84 -17.44
CA PRO A 164 6.18 -7.06 -17.95
C PRO A 164 7.25 -6.78 -19.01
N GLY A 165 8.33 -7.55 -18.98
CA GLY A 165 9.48 -7.39 -19.90
C GLY A 165 9.11 -7.49 -21.38
N ASN A 166 8.13 -8.31 -21.74
CA ASN A 166 7.64 -8.45 -23.11
C ASN A 166 6.95 -7.19 -23.66
N TYR A 167 6.65 -6.20 -22.82
CA TYR A 167 6.04 -4.93 -23.20
C TYR A 167 6.95 -3.74 -22.90
N GLY A 168 8.25 -3.98 -22.67
CA GLY A 168 9.25 -2.93 -22.45
C GLY A 168 9.54 -2.58 -20.99
N GLY A 169 8.85 -3.20 -20.03
CA GLY A 169 9.09 -2.97 -18.61
C GLY A 169 10.36 -3.65 -18.12
N TRP A 170 10.86 -3.23 -16.96
CA TRP A 170 12.06 -3.79 -16.34
C TRP A 170 11.78 -4.98 -15.43
N ALA A 171 10.51 -5.21 -15.10
CA ALA A 171 10.06 -6.36 -14.34
C ALA A 171 10.72 -6.49 -12.95
N ASP A 172 10.89 -5.38 -12.25
CA ASP A 172 11.54 -5.30 -10.94
C ASP A 172 10.69 -5.89 -9.81
N ILE A 173 9.37 -5.82 -9.94
CA ILE A 173 8.41 -6.26 -8.91
C ILE A 173 7.30 -7.10 -9.54
N SER A 174 6.89 -8.15 -8.84
CA SER A 174 5.78 -9.03 -9.24
C SER A 174 4.77 -9.18 -8.12
N ALA A 175 3.50 -9.40 -8.47
CA ALA A 175 2.48 -9.78 -7.52
C ALA A 175 2.71 -11.22 -7.03
N SER A 176 2.34 -11.48 -5.77
CA SER A 176 2.36 -12.83 -5.22
C SER A 176 1.22 -13.68 -5.79
N PRO A 177 1.44 -14.97 -6.11
CA PRO A 177 0.38 -15.92 -6.44
C PRO A 177 -0.69 -15.99 -5.36
N TRP A 178 -0.34 -15.78 -4.08
CA TRP A 178 -1.32 -15.72 -2.98
C TRP A 178 -2.37 -14.63 -3.21
N LEU A 179 -1.96 -13.41 -3.58
CA LEU A 179 -2.90 -12.31 -3.81
C LEU A 179 -3.82 -12.61 -5.00
N TYR A 180 -3.28 -13.18 -6.06
CA TYR A 180 -4.07 -13.63 -7.22
C TYR A 180 -5.10 -14.70 -6.82
N GLN A 181 -4.71 -15.70 -6.02
CA GLN A 181 -5.64 -16.73 -5.54
C GLN A 181 -6.66 -16.17 -4.54
N LEU A 182 -6.27 -15.18 -3.72
CA LEU A 182 -7.17 -14.50 -2.78
C LEU A 182 -8.32 -13.80 -3.51
N PHE A 183 -8.06 -13.14 -4.65
CA PHE A 183 -9.15 -12.59 -5.46
C PHE A 183 -10.08 -13.66 -6.03
N LYS A 184 -9.58 -14.86 -6.30
CA LYS A 184 -10.33 -15.97 -6.91
C LYS A 184 -11.05 -16.85 -5.90
N SER A 185 -10.77 -16.69 -4.61
CA SER A 185 -11.39 -17.48 -3.53
C SER A 185 -12.87 -17.15 -3.31
N GLU A 186 -13.32 -16.01 -3.84
CA GLU A 186 -14.67 -15.51 -3.69
C GLU A 186 -15.21 -15.01 -5.04
N ARG A 187 -16.50 -15.22 -5.28
CA ARG A 187 -17.20 -14.73 -6.47
C ARG A 187 -18.10 -13.56 -6.11
N THR A 188 -18.28 -12.66 -7.06
CA THR A 188 -19.30 -11.60 -6.96
C THR A 188 -20.71 -12.21 -6.89
N ILE A 189 -21.71 -11.41 -6.51
CA ILE A 189 -23.12 -11.80 -6.50
C ILE A 189 -23.62 -12.26 -7.89
N ASN A 190 -22.93 -11.84 -8.96
CA ASN A 190 -23.21 -12.23 -10.35
C ASN A 190 -22.36 -13.42 -10.82
N SER A 191 -21.75 -14.17 -9.89
CA SER A 191 -20.86 -15.30 -10.17
C SER A 191 -19.64 -14.96 -11.04
N LYS A 192 -19.14 -13.72 -10.95
CA LYS A 192 -17.93 -13.25 -11.63
C LYS A 192 -16.74 -13.19 -10.68
N LEU A 193 -15.53 -13.11 -11.23
CA LEU A 193 -14.35 -12.73 -10.48
C LEU A 193 -14.50 -11.33 -9.89
N ASP A 194 -13.87 -11.10 -8.73
CA ASP A 194 -13.71 -9.77 -8.14
C ASP A 194 -13.11 -8.80 -9.18
N PRO A 195 -13.81 -7.70 -9.56
CA PRO A 195 -13.36 -6.78 -10.60
C PRO A 195 -12.04 -6.08 -10.24
N ARG A 196 -11.67 -6.01 -8.95
CA ARG A 196 -10.40 -5.44 -8.51
C ARG A 196 -9.20 -6.25 -9.00
N LEU A 197 -9.37 -7.55 -9.26
CA LEU A 197 -8.31 -8.40 -9.82
C LEU A 197 -7.86 -7.91 -11.20
N TYR A 198 -8.80 -7.49 -12.05
CA TYR A 198 -8.51 -6.98 -13.40
C TYR A 198 -7.53 -5.80 -13.37
N TRP A 199 -7.79 -4.88 -12.44
CA TRP A 199 -7.01 -3.66 -12.22
C TRP A 199 -5.75 -3.88 -11.40
N THR A 200 -5.59 -5.04 -10.75
CA THR A 200 -4.44 -5.32 -9.87
C THR A 200 -3.38 -6.17 -10.55
N ILE A 201 -3.76 -7.23 -11.28
CA ILE A 201 -2.83 -8.23 -11.83
C ILE A 201 -3.07 -8.45 -13.33
N GLY A 202 -2.00 -8.35 -14.12
CA GLY A 202 -2.00 -8.54 -15.56
C GLY A 202 -1.97 -10.01 -15.97
N THR A 203 -3.14 -10.66 -16.05
CA THR A 203 -3.30 -12.03 -16.58
C THR A 203 -4.31 -12.10 -17.73
N TYR A 204 -4.74 -13.32 -18.07
CA TYR A 204 -5.98 -13.60 -18.80
C TYR A 204 -6.99 -14.29 -17.87
N GLU A 205 -8.27 -13.91 -17.93
CA GLU A 205 -9.41 -14.60 -17.30
C GLU A 205 -10.65 -14.57 -18.19
N ASN A 206 -11.42 -15.66 -18.19
CA ASN A 206 -12.62 -15.77 -19.03
C ASN A 206 -13.67 -14.67 -18.73
N ASP A 207 -13.77 -14.25 -17.47
CA ASP A 207 -14.74 -13.23 -17.06
C ASP A 207 -14.45 -11.84 -17.63
N TRP A 208 -13.24 -11.60 -18.14
CA TRP A 208 -12.86 -10.28 -18.66
C TRP A 208 -13.28 -10.05 -20.10
N ALA A 209 -13.73 -11.06 -20.85
CA ALA A 209 -14.03 -10.91 -22.28
C ALA A 209 -15.00 -9.76 -22.60
N ASN A 210 -15.93 -9.44 -21.69
CA ASN A 210 -16.90 -8.35 -21.81
C ASN A 210 -16.81 -7.33 -20.66
N PHE A 211 -15.64 -7.20 -20.03
CA PHE A 211 -15.40 -6.26 -18.93
C PHE A 211 -14.36 -5.23 -19.38
N GLU A 212 -14.67 -3.94 -19.24
CA GLU A 212 -13.78 -2.83 -19.61
C GLU A 212 -13.23 -2.97 -21.04
N TYR A 213 -11.92 -3.00 -21.21
CA TYR A 213 -11.23 -3.17 -22.49
C TYR A 213 -11.03 -4.63 -22.88
N GLY A 214 -11.55 -5.59 -22.11
CA GLY A 214 -11.40 -7.00 -22.38
C GLY A 214 -10.12 -7.60 -21.80
N ASN A 215 -9.84 -8.85 -22.21
CA ASN A 215 -8.54 -9.49 -21.98
C ASN A 215 -7.47 -8.81 -22.83
N VAL A 216 -6.83 -7.78 -22.29
CA VAL A 216 -5.76 -7.03 -22.96
C VAL A 216 -4.55 -6.80 -22.06
N ALA A 217 -3.37 -6.77 -22.65
CA ALA A 217 -2.20 -6.11 -22.07
C ALA A 217 -1.81 -5.02 -23.05
N TYR A 218 -1.92 -3.77 -22.62
CA TYR A 218 -1.86 -2.61 -23.50
C TYR A 218 -2.92 -2.75 -24.60
N THR A 219 -2.67 -2.34 -25.83
CA THR A 219 -3.63 -2.57 -26.94
C THR A 219 -3.62 -4.00 -27.49
N HIS A 220 -2.82 -4.92 -26.92
CA HIS A 220 -2.71 -6.29 -27.39
C HIS A 220 -3.72 -7.20 -26.71
N LYS A 221 -4.53 -7.92 -27.51
CA LYS A 221 -5.47 -8.91 -27.00
C LYS A 221 -4.75 -10.13 -26.44
N LEU A 222 -5.13 -10.53 -25.23
CA LEU A 222 -4.71 -11.75 -24.57
C LEU A 222 -5.70 -12.90 -24.81
N THR A 223 -5.17 -14.11 -24.78
CA THR A 223 -5.83 -15.39 -24.93
C THR A 223 -5.48 -16.31 -23.77
N ALA A 224 -6.24 -17.39 -23.60
CA ALA A 224 -5.99 -18.37 -22.55
C ALA A 224 -4.61 -19.07 -22.66
N THR A 225 -3.98 -19.04 -23.84
CA THR A 225 -2.68 -19.64 -24.10
C THR A 225 -1.51 -18.67 -23.92
N ASP A 226 -1.77 -17.38 -23.73
CA ASP A 226 -0.70 -16.41 -23.53
C ASP A 226 -0.05 -16.58 -22.15
N ASN A 227 1.28 -16.67 -22.17
CA ASN A 227 2.08 -16.80 -20.96
C ASN A 227 2.51 -15.43 -20.44
N MET A 228 1.58 -14.73 -19.79
CA MET A 228 1.85 -13.45 -19.15
C MET A 228 2.71 -13.63 -17.90
N VAL A 229 3.94 -13.15 -17.97
CA VAL A 229 4.90 -13.14 -16.87
C VAL A 229 5.51 -11.76 -16.72
N THR A 230 5.85 -11.37 -15.50
CA THR A 230 6.57 -10.10 -15.28
C THR A 230 7.97 -10.22 -15.87
N ASN A 231 8.74 -11.20 -15.40
CA ASN A 231 10.12 -11.43 -15.79
C ASN A 231 10.24 -12.63 -16.75
N ASN A 232 10.92 -12.43 -17.87
CA ASN A 232 11.03 -13.43 -18.94
C ASN A 232 11.93 -14.63 -18.60
N THR A 233 12.65 -14.58 -17.49
CA THR A 233 13.54 -15.66 -17.01
C THR A 233 12.98 -16.32 -15.76
N TYR A 234 12.50 -15.53 -14.81
CA TYR A 234 12.12 -16.01 -13.47
C TYR A 234 10.61 -16.03 -13.22
N GLY A 235 9.80 -15.62 -14.19
CA GLY A 235 8.34 -15.60 -14.07
C GLY A 235 7.81 -14.44 -13.25
N GLY A 236 6.87 -14.72 -12.36
CA GLY A 236 6.12 -13.72 -11.60
C GLY A 236 4.86 -13.24 -12.32
N LEU A 237 3.92 -12.71 -11.54
CA LEU A 237 2.66 -12.17 -12.04
C LEU A 237 2.76 -10.66 -12.26
N PRO A 238 2.49 -10.16 -13.49
CA PRO A 238 2.57 -8.73 -13.80
C PRO A 238 1.61 -7.93 -12.92
N ILE A 239 2.05 -6.75 -12.46
CA ILE A 239 1.19 -5.81 -11.75
C ILE A 239 0.53 -4.89 -12.79
N ALA A 240 -0.80 -4.82 -12.75
CA ALA A 240 -1.59 -3.94 -13.62
C ALA A 240 -1.95 -2.61 -12.94
N LYS A 241 -1.89 -2.55 -11.61
CA LYS A 241 -2.23 -1.35 -10.85
C LYS A 241 -1.14 -0.29 -11.01
N PHE A 242 -1.55 0.96 -11.19
CA PHE A 242 -0.66 2.10 -11.49
C PHE A 242 0.19 1.87 -12.76
N THR A 243 -0.37 1.15 -13.74
CA THR A 243 0.22 1.01 -15.08
C THR A 243 -0.86 1.14 -16.13
N ASN A 244 -0.48 1.42 -17.38
CA ASN A 244 -1.40 1.49 -18.50
C ASN A 244 -1.73 0.13 -19.13
N LEU A 245 -1.36 -0.98 -18.47
CA LEU A 245 -1.59 -2.34 -18.96
C LEU A 245 -3.07 -2.62 -19.30
N ARG A 246 -4.01 -1.98 -18.59
CA ARG A 246 -5.47 -2.18 -18.74
C ARG A 246 -6.24 -0.95 -19.22
N THR A 247 -5.56 0.12 -19.63
CA THR A 247 -6.23 1.37 -19.99
C THR A 247 -6.55 1.46 -21.48
N GLY A 248 -5.88 0.64 -22.31
CA GLY A 248 -6.04 0.66 -23.77
C GLY A 248 -5.49 1.92 -24.44
N LEU A 249 -4.80 2.79 -23.68
CA LEU A 249 -4.25 4.06 -24.17
C LEU A 249 -2.95 3.86 -24.96
N TYR A 250 -2.11 2.92 -24.52
CA TYR A 250 -0.81 2.66 -25.11
C TYR A 250 -0.71 1.23 -25.63
N SER A 251 0.13 1.00 -26.64
CA SER A 251 0.42 -0.33 -27.18
C SER A 251 1.59 -1.03 -26.48
N THR A 252 2.48 -0.27 -25.86
CA THR A 252 3.67 -0.78 -25.15
C THR A 252 4.14 0.27 -24.16
N ILE A 253 4.99 -0.13 -23.22
CA ILE A 253 5.61 0.78 -22.25
C ILE A 253 6.66 1.63 -22.95
N VAL A 254 6.67 2.93 -22.63
CA VAL A 254 7.81 3.81 -22.86
C VAL A 254 8.52 3.99 -21.52
N THR A 255 9.70 3.41 -21.37
CA THR A 255 10.44 3.46 -20.10
C THR A 255 10.82 4.90 -19.73
N GLY A 256 10.97 5.18 -18.44
CA GLY A 256 11.28 6.51 -17.92
C GLY A 256 10.07 7.14 -17.24
N LEU A 257 10.06 8.47 -17.15
CA LEU A 257 9.01 9.26 -16.49
C LEU A 257 7.86 9.59 -17.45
N HIS A 258 7.22 8.55 -18.00
CA HIS A 258 6.23 8.67 -19.08
C HIS A 258 4.82 8.17 -18.72
N ASP A 259 4.62 7.70 -17.49
CA ASP A 259 3.31 7.26 -16.99
C ASP A 259 2.60 8.44 -16.31
N GLY A 260 1.42 8.84 -16.80
CA GLY A 260 0.67 9.97 -16.24
C GLY A 260 -0.09 9.64 -14.97
N ILE A 261 -0.19 8.37 -14.58
CA ILE A 261 -1.09 7.95 -13.49
C ILE A 261 -0.63 8.52 -12.14
N ASN A 262 -1.44 9.41 -11.56
CA ASN A 262 -1.24 9.88 -10.19
C ASN A 262 -1.09 8.75 -9.16
N LEU A 263 -0.17 8.91 -8.20
CA LEU A 263 -0.06 7.99 -7.09
C LEU A 263 -0.96 8.39 -5.94
N ARG A 264 -2.02 7.61 -5.74
CA ARG A 264 -2.98 7.78 -4.65
C ARG A 264 -2.34 7.25 -3.36
N LEU A 265 -1.81 8.15 -2.53
CA LEU A 265 -1.15 7.79 -1.27
C LEU A 265 -2.15 7.50 -0.14
N MET A 266 -3.35 8.08 -0.24
CA MET A 266 -4.49 7.77 0.62
C MET A 266 -5.80 8.03 -0.14
N ARG A 267 -6.77 7.13 0.06
CA ARG A 267 -8.10 7.17 -0.56
C ARG A 267 -9.18 6.68 0.41
N TYR A 268 -10.44 6.98 0.11
CA TYR A 268 -11.56 6.86 1.05
C TYR A 268 -11.82 5.42 1.50
N SER A 269 -11.57 4.43 0.66
CA SER A 269 -11.62 3.02 1.08
C SER A 269 -10.64 2.69 2.22
N ASP A 270 -9.48 3.37 2.31
CA ASP A 270 -8.54 3.19 3.43
C ASP A 270 -9.10 3.81 4.71
N VAL A 271 -9.87 4.90 4.61
CA VAL A 271 -10.61 5.48 5.75
C VAL A 271 -11.64 4.45 6.27
N LEU A 272 -12.46 3.89 5.39
CA LEU A 272 -13.49 2.91 5.75
C LEU A 272 -12.90 1.64 6.38
N LEU A 273 -11.89 1.03 5.74
CA LEU A 273 -11.28 -0.20 6.26
C LEU A 273 -10.46 0.03 7.52
N ARG A 274 -9.85 1.21 7.70
CA ARG A 274 -9.22 1.58 8.98
C ARG A 274 -10.26 1.87 10.07
N ALA A 275 -11.40 2.46 9.73
CA ALA A 275 -12.46 2.70 10.69
C ALA A 275 -13.02 1.37 11.21
N ALA A 276 -13.27 0.42 10.31
CA ALA A 276 -13.68 -0.94 10.67
C ALA A 276 -12.64 -1.66 11.53
N GLU A 277 -11.34 -1.52 11.20
CA GLU A 277 -10.26 -2.04 12.04
C GLU A 277 -10.30 -1.43 13.44
N CYS A 278 -10.30 -0.10 13.56
CA CYS A 278 -10.29 0.57 14.85
C CYS A 278 -11.54 0.25 15.69
N GLU A 279 -12.72 0.16 15.06
CA GLU A 279 -13.96 -0.23 15.73
C GLU A 279 -13.87 -1.67 16.26
N ASN A 280 -13.28 -2.60 15.49
CA ASN A 280 -13.03 -3.96 15.96
C ASN A 280 -12.00 -4.05 17.09
N GLU A 281 -10.99 -3.17 17.10
CA GLU A 281 -10.01 -3.09 18.18
C GLU A 281 -10.60 -2.54 19.47
N VAL A 282 -11.51 -1.56 19.37
CA VAL A 282 -12.10 -0.88 20.54
C VAL A 282 -13.29 -1.65 21.09
N ASN A 283 -14.19 -2.11 20.22
CA ASN A 283 -15.50 -2.64 20.60
C ASN A 283 -15.71 -4.12 20.23
N GLY A 284 -14.73 -4.76 19.56
CA GLY A 284 -14.92 -6.07 18.93
C GLY A 284 -15.79 -5.98 17.67
N PRO A 285 -16.25 -7.12 17.12
CA PRO A 285 -17.10 -7.12 15.94
C PRO A 285 -18.41 -6.37 16.21
N THR A 286 -18.69 -5.33 15.43
CA THR A 286 -19.94 -4.56 15.49
C THR A 286 -20.57 -4.47 14.11
N GLN A 287 -21.89 -4.25 14.06
CA GLN A 287 -22.57 -4.05 12.79
C GLN A 287 -21.96 -2.87 12.01
N GLN A 288 -21.58 -1.79 12.69
CA GLN A 288 -20.98 -0.62 12.05
C GLN A 288 -19.65 -0.94 11.36
N ALA A 289 -18.80 -1.77 11.98
CA ALA A 289 -17.55 -2.22 11.35
C ALA A 289 -17.84 -3.05 10.08
N ILE A 290 -18.84 -3.94 10.14
CA ILE A 290 -19.29 -4.75 9.00
C ILE A 290 -19.84 -3.85 7.89
N ASP A 291 -20.65 -2.84 8.22
CA ASP A 291 -21.25 -1.93 7.25
C ASP A 291 -20.18 -1.15 6.45
N TRP A 292 -19.13 -0.65 7.11
CA TRP A 292 -18.03 0.02 6.41
C TRP A 292 -17.21 -0.91 5.51
N ILE A 293 -17.02 -2.16 5.92
CA ILE A 293 -16.39 -3.18 5.06
C ILE A 293 -17.30 -3.46 3.86
N ASN A 294 -18.59 -3.61 4.09
CA ASN A 294 -19.57 -3.88 3.05
C ASN A 294 -19.71 -2.72 2.07
N GLU A 295 -19.48 -1.46 2.45
CA GLU A 295 -19.41 -0.35 1.50
C GLU A 295 -18.32 -0.58 0.43
N VAL A 296 -17.13 -1.06 0.84
CA VAL A 296 -16.03 -1.38 -0.08
C VAL A 296 -16.33 -2.64 -0.89
N ARG A 297 -16.91 -3.66 -0.28
CA ARG A 297 -17.28 -4.93 -0.94
C ARG A 297 -18.37 -4.73 -1.99
N ASN A 298 -19.39 -3.93 -1.68
CA ASN A 298 -20.50 -3.65 -2.58
C ASN A 298 -20.05 -2.90 -3.84
N ARG A 299 -19.06 -2.01 -3.74
CA ARG A 299 -18.46 -1.40 -4.95
C ARG A 299 -17.85 -2.45 -5.88
N ALA A 300 -17.35 -3.56 -5.34
CA ALA A 300 -16.80 -4.68 -6.11
C ALA A 300 -17.83 -5.80 -6.40
N ASP A 301 -19.12 -5.55 -6.19
CA ASP A 301 -20.21 -6.53 -6.33
C ASP A 301 -20.01 -7.82 -5.50
N LEU A 302 -19.24 -7.77 -4.40
CA LEU A 302 -19.05 -8.92 -3.53
C LEU A 302 -20.25 -9.10 -2.58
N PRO A 303 -20.60 -10.35 -2.20
CA PRO A 303 -21.64 -10.57 -1.19
C PRO A 303 -21.35 -9.81 0.10
N ASP A 304 -22.39 -9.33 0.78
CA ASP A 304 -22.22 -8.72 2.10
C ASP A 304 -21.67 -9.74 3.10
N LEU A 305 -20.77 -9.27 3.97
CA LEU A 305 -20.41 -9.98 5.18
C LEU A 305 -21.52 -9.81 6.21
N GLU A 306 -21.75 -10.84 7.02
CA GLU A 306 -22.72 -10.79 8.12
C GLU A 306 -21.98 -10.73 9.47
N LEU A 307 -22.49 -9.93 10.41
CA LEU A 307 -21.91 -9.85 11.76
C LEU A 307 -21.84 -11.24 12.44
N SER A 308 -22.81 -12.11 12.17
CA SER A 308 -22.86 -13.49 12.69
C SER A 308 -21.68 -14.36 12.25
N ASP A 309 -20.97 -14.00 11.17
CA ASP A 309 -19.79 -14.73 10.72
C ASP A 309 -18.57 -14.50 11.65
N PHE A 310 -18.61 -13.45 12.49
CA PHE A 310 -17.48 -12.97 13.29
C PHE A 310 -17.79 -12.98 14.78
N ASN A 311 -17.57 -14.13 15.41
CA ASN A 311 -17.77 -14.32 16.85
C ASN A 311 -16.63 -13.77 17.74
N THR A 312 -15.50 -13.38 17.15
CA THR A 312 -14.36 -12.81 17.89
C THR A 312 -13.73 -11.66 17.12
N ALA A 313 -13.12 -10.73 17.86
CA ALA A 313 -12.37 -9.65 17.27
C ALA A 313 -11.16 -10.14 16.45
N ASP A 314 -10.58 -11.29 16.80
CA ASP A 314 -9.48 -11.87 16.03
C ASP A 314 -9.96 -12.38 14.67
N LYS A 315 -11.18 -12.93 14.57
CA LYS A 315 -11.77 -13.38 13.28
C LYS A 315 -12.07 -12.20 12.36
N LEU A 316 -12.65 -11.12 12.88
CA LEU A 316 -12.89 -9.92 12.07
C LEU A 316 -11.57 -9.22 11.68
N PHE A 317 -10.59 -9.18 12.59
CA PHE A 317 -9.27 -8.68 12.27
C PHE A 317 -8.61 -9.48 11.13
N GLU A 318 -8.70 -10.81 11.17
CA GLU A 318 -8.16 -11.68 10.12
C GLU A 318 -8.81 -11.39 8.76
N GLN A 319 -10.13 -11.17 8.72
CA GLN A 319 -10.85 -10.76 7.52
C GLN A 319 -10.34 -9.41 6.99
N ILE A 320 -10.21 -8.41 7.86
CA ILE A 320 -9.73 -7.08 7.47
C ILE A 320 -8.28 -7.15 6.99
N ALA A 321 -7.39 -7.72 7.80
CA ALA A 321 -5.95 -7.70 7.59
C ALA A 321 -5.50 -8.62 6.44
N ASN A 322 -6.15 -9.75 6.22
CA ASN A 322 -5.69 -10.76 5.26
C ASN A 322 -6.67 -11.09 4.13
N VAL A 323 -7.84 -10.44 4.09
CA VAL A 323 -8.77 -10.53 2.94
C VAL A 323 -9.06 -9.16 2.35
N GLU A 324 -9.68 -8.25 3.13
CA GLU A 324 -10.19 -6.99 2.58
C GLU A 324 -9.08 -6.00 2.22
N ARG A 325 -8.15 -5.72 3.15
CA ARG A 325 -7.04 -4.79 2.89
C ARG A 325 -6.12 -5.28 1.75
N PRO A 326 -5.74 -6.57 1.65
CA PRO A 326 -4.96 -7.06 0.51
C PRO A 326 -5.70 -6.98 -0.83
N LYS A 327 -6.98 -7.34 -0.89
CA LYS A 327 -7.78 -7.21 -2.13
C LYS A 327 -7.95 -5.75 -2.53
N GLU A 328 -8.11 -4.86 -1.56
CA GLU A 328 -8.32 -3.44 -1.83
C GLU A 328 -7.02 -2.71 -2.18
N PHE A 329 -5.93 -2.92 -1.42
CA PHE A 329 -4.68 -2.16 -1.48
C PHE A 329 -3.47 -2.94 -1.97
N GLY A 330 -3.64 -4.17 -2.46
CA GLY A 330 -2.56 -4.94 -3.07
C GLY A 330 -1.84 -4.12 -4.14
N CYS A 331 -0.51 -4.06 -4.06
CA CYS A 331 0.34 -3.24 -4.94
C CYS A 331 0.22 -1.70 -4.76
N GLU A 332 -0.26 -1.20 -3.61
CA GLU A 332 -0.35 0.25 -3.29
C GLU A 332 0.66 0.71 -2.21
N PHE A 333 1.87 0.12 -2.17
CA PHE A 333 3.02 0.57 -1.37
C PHE A 333 2.84 0.69 0.18
N GLY A 334 1.72 0.27 0.76
CA GLY A 334 1.43 0.47 2.20
C GLY A 334 1.59 -0.74 3.12
N ARG A 335 1.66 -1.96 2.58
CA ARG A 335 1.54 -3.20 3.38
C ARG A 335 2.61 -3.33 4.47
N GLY A 336 3.85 -2.89 4.22
CA GLY A 336 4.94 -2.99 5.19
C GLY A 336 4.62 -2.31 6.52
N PHE A 337 4.06 -1.09 6.48
CA PHE A 337 3.68 -0.34 7.68
C PHE A 337 2.56 -1.02 8.45
N ASP A 338 1.59 -1.62 7.75
CA ASP A 338 0.54 -2.42 8.38
C ASP A 338 1.12 -3.65 9.10
N LEU A 339 2.07 -4.36 8.48
CA LEU A 339 2.72 -5.52 9.10
C LEU A 339 3.53 -5.15 10.35
N ILE A 340 4.22 -4.00 10.33
CA ILE A 340 4.98 -3.48 11.47
C ILE A 340 4.02 -3.13 12.63
N ARG A 341 2.99 -2.31 12.40
CA ARG A 341 2.08 -1.85 13.46
C ARG A 341 1.19 -2.97 14.04
N TRP A 342 0.91 -4.01 13.25
CA TRP A 342 0.24 -5.22 13.73
C TRP A 342 1.19 -6.19 14.46
N GLY A 343 2.49 -5.95 14.39
CA GLY A 343 3.51 -6.80 15.01
C GLY A 343 3.62 -8.19 14.39
N PHE A 344 3.32 -8.35 13.10
CA PHE A 344 3.35 -9.66 12.42
C PHE A 344 4.75 -10.31 12.45
N PHE A 345 5.79 -9.49 12.54
CA PHE A 345 7.18 -9.93 12.65
C PHE A 345 7.55 -10.49 14.04
N TYR A 346 6.70 -10.29 15.05
CA TYR A 346 6.97 -10.59 16.46
C TYR A 346 6.21 -11.82 16.98
N ASP A 347 5.45 -12.48 16.11
CA ASP A 347 4.72 -13.72 16.39
C ASP A 347 5.06 -14.79 15.34
N SER A 348 5.32 -16.02 15.79
CA SER A 348 5.77 -17.09 14.90
C SER A 348 4.67 -17.58 13.95
N GLY A 349 3.41 -17.56 14.38
CA GLY A 349 2.27 -17.90 13.54
C GLY A 349 2.05 -16.85 12.45
N ARG A 350 2.16 -15.56 12.80
CA ARG A 350 2.12 -14.45 11.84
C ARG A 350 3.29 -14.48 10.88
N LEU A 351 4.50 -14.77 11.34
CA LEU A 351 5.67 -14.91 10.45
C LEU A 351 5.50 -16.10 9.47
N LEU A 352 4.91 -17.21 9.92
CA LEU A 352 4.57 -18.33 9.03
C LEU A 352 3.52 -17.93 8.00
N GLN A 353 2.50 -17.16 8.39
CA GLN A 353 1.52 -16.61 7.46
C GLN A 353 2.17 -15.67 6.42
N LEU A 354 3.13 -14.84 6.83
CA LEU A 354 3.90 -14.02 5.90
C LEU A 354 4.70 -14.88 4.91
N LYS A 355 5.31 -15.97 5.40
CA LYS A 355 6.03 -16.92 4.56
C LYS A 355 5.12 -17.57 3.52
N GLU A 356 3.91 -17.95 3.93
CA GLU A 356 2.86 -18.45 3.04
C GLU A 356 2.49 -17.43 1.96
N HIS A 357 2.16 -16.20 2.36
CA HIS A 357 1.77 -15.13 1.43
C HIS A 357 2.92 -14.69 0.50
N GLY A 358 4.16 -14.81 0.96
CA GLY A 358 5.38 -14.49 0.24
C GLY A 358 5.97 -15.65 -0.57
N THR A 359 5.31 -16.82 -0.59
CA THR A 359 5.78 -17.95 -1.39
C THR A 359 5.50 -17.70 -2.87
N VAL A 360 6.53 -17.88 -3.70
CA VAL A 360 6.50 -17.66 -5.15
C VAL A 360 7.21 -18.80 -5.86
N ARG A 361 6.83 -19.03 -7.13
CA ARG A 361 7.57 -19.91 -8.04
C ARG A 361 8.50 -19.09 -8.91
N ARG A 362 9.77 -19.45 -8.93
CA ARG A 362 10.82 -18.76 -9.71
C ARG A 362 10.99 -19.35 -11.13
N SER A 363 9.87 -19.50 -11.83
CA SER A 363 9.78 -20.11 -13.17
C SER A 363 8.78 -19.34 -14.04
N THR A 364 9.00 -19.31 -15.35
CA THR A 364 8.05 -18.76 -16.32
C THR A 364 6.82 -19.64 -16.54
N THR A 365 6.80 -20.87 -16.02
CA THR A 365 5.67 -21.80 -16.14
C THR A 365 4.90 -21.89 -14.83
N GLY A 366 3.56 -21.89 -14.90
CA GLY A 366 2.71 -22.09 -13.73
C GLY A 366 2.74 -20.94 -12.72
N VAL A 367 3.10 -19.71 -13.13
CA VAL A 367 3.16 -18.51 -12.27
C VAL A 367 1.83 -18.17 -11.58
N LYS A 368 0.71 -18.60 -12.18
CA LYS A 368 -0.65 -18.43 -11.64
C LYS A 368 -1.05 -19.53 -10.66
N ASN A 369 -0.33 -20.65 -10.62
CA ASN A 369 -0.75 -21.80 -9.84
C ASN A 369 -0.72 -21.46 -8.34
N PRO A 370 -1.64 -22.01 -7.54
CA PRO A 370 -1.50 -21.93 -6.09
C PRO A 370 -0.16 -22.56 -5.67
N VAL A 371 0.44 -21.97 -4.64
CA VAL A 371 1.70 -22.41 -4.04
C VAL A 371 1.53 -22.45 -2.53
N SER A 372 2.31 -23.29 -1.86
CA SER A 372 2.31 -23.44 -0.40
C SER A 372 3.74 -23.36 0.12
N TYR A 373 3.94 -22.71 1.26
CA TYR A 373 5.25 -22.67 1.91
C TYR A 373 5.74 -24.06 2.34
N SER A 374 4.80 -24.97 2.65
CA SER A 374 5.13 -26.37 3.02
C SER A 374 5.91 -27.10 1.94
N ASP A 375 5.79 -26.66 0.69
CA ASP A 375 6.35 -27.35 -0.47
C ASP A 375 7.73 -26.83 -0.86
N VAL A 376 8.20 -25.73 -0.25
CA VAL A 376 9.51 -25.10 -0.54
C VAL A 376 10.69 -26.05 -0.33
N ALA A 377 10.57 -27.00 0.61
CA ALA A 377 11.61 -28.00 0.85
C ALA A 377 11.70 -29.07 -0.26
N ASN A 378 10.62 -29.28 -1.02
CA ASN A 378 10.49 -30.35 -2.01
C ASN A 378 10.50 -29.84 -3.46
N ASP A 379 10.16 -28.57 -3.68
CA ASP A 379 10.20 -27.91 -4.99
C ASP A 379 11.30 -26.84 -5.01
N PRO A 380 12.41 -27.07 -5.74
CA PRO A 380 13.54 -26.13 -5.76
C PRO A 380 13.19 -24.78 -6.38
N GLU A 381 12.10 -24.67 -7.15
CA GLU A 381 11.63 -23.41 -7.74
C GLU A 381 10.72 -22.60 -6.80
N LEU A 382 10.20 -23.20 -5.73
CA LEU A 382 9.45 -22.46 -4.71
C LEU A 382 10.40 -21.79 -3.73
N LYS A 383 10.14 -20.52 -3.44
CA LYS A 383 10.89 -19.69 -2.49
C LYS A 383 9.93 -18.78 -1.76
N SER A 384 10.22 -18.44 -0.50
CA SER A 384 9.51 -17.37 0.19
C SER A 384 10.39 -16.13 0.31
N THR A 385 9.81 -14.96 0.05
CA THR A 385 10.49 -13.67 0.27
C THR A 385 10.83 -13.40 1.74
N PHE A 386 10.30 -14.21 2.66
CA PHE A 386 10.58 -14.14 4.10
C PHE A 386 11.52 -15.25 4.61
N ASP A 387 12.12 -16.07 3.73
CA ASP A 387 13.07 -17.12 4.14
C ASP A 387 14.36 -16.55 4.75
N THR A 388 14.75 -15.35 4.30
CA THR A 388 15.95 -14.63 4.76
C THR A 388 15.63 -13.55 5.78
N TYR A 389 14.41 -13.53 6.35
CA TYR A 389 14.05 -12.56 7.37
C TYR A 389 14.88 -12.77 8.64
N ILE A 390 15.35 -11.67 9.22
CA ILE A 390 16.13 -11.60 10.45
C ILE A 390 15.48 -10.55 11.35
N SER A 391 15.38 -10.82 12.65
CA SER A 391 14.81 -9.87 13.61
C SER A 391 15.49 -8.51 13.53
N GLY A 392 14.69 -7.43 13.57
CA GLY A 392 15.15 -6.05 13.45
C GLY A 392 15.14 -5.52 12.01
N HIS A 393 15.04 -6.39 11.00
CA HIS A 393 15.02 -6.03 9.57
C HIS A 393 13.61 -5.77 9.03
N GLU A 394 12.61 -5.68 9.90
CA GLU A 394 11.36 -4.98 9.58
C GLU A 394 11.60 -3.47 9.36
N PHE A 395 12.76 -2.96 9.80
CA PHE A 395 13.31 -1.64 9.48
C PHE A 395 14.52 -1.75 8.53
N LEU A 396 14.85 -0.65 7.85
CA LEU A 396 16.06 -0.47 7.05
C LEU A 396 17.23 -0.03 7.93
N PRO A 397 18.47 -0.50 7.68
CA PRO A 397 19.64 -0.08 8.44
C PRO A 397 19.97 1.39 8.18
N ILE A 398 20.46 2.07 9.22
CA ILE A 398 21.09 3.38 9.05
C ILE A 398 22.41 3.16 8.30
N VAL A 399 22.59 3.90 7.20
CA VAL A 399 23.73 3.73 6.29
C VAL A 399 25.05 3.98 7.03
N GLN A 400 26.00 3.05 6.93
CA GLN A 400 27.27 3.12 7.66
C GLN A 400 28.05 4.42 7.39
N GLN A 401 28.06 4.89 6.14
CA GLN A 401 28.71 6.16 5.78
C GLN A 401 28.09 7.36 6.50
N LEU A 402 26.77 7.36 6.72
CA LEU A 402 26.09 8.40 7.47
C LEU A 402 26.53 8.41 8.94
N MET A 403 26.65 7.23 9.56
CA MET A 403 27.18 7.10 10.94
C MET A 403 28.66 7.48 11.05
N ASN A 404 29.46 7.22 10.01
CA ASN A 404 30.85 7.66 9.99
C ASN A 404 30.97 9.20 9.92
N ASN A 405 30.08 9.84 9.16
CA ASN A 405 30.05 11.28 8.99
C ASN A 405 29.47 12.00 10.22
N ASN A 406 28.48 11.40 10.88
CA ASN A 406 27.87 11.92 12.11
C ASN A 406 28.14 10.95 13.28
N PRO A 407 29.18 11.20 14.11
CA PRO A 407 29.56 10.28 15.18
C PRO A 407 28.52 10.15 16.32
N ASN A 408 27.54 11.07 16.37
CA ASN A 408 26.44 11.03 17.33
C ASN A 408 25.30 10.10 16.88
N LEU A 409 25.26 9.70 15.61
CA LEU A 409 24.36 8.65 15.14
C LEU A 409 24.86 7.27 15.57
N LYS A 410 23.90 6.39 15.87
CA LYS A 410 24.07 4.97 16.16
C LYS A 410 23.17 4.17 15.24
N GLY A 411 23.54 2.90 15.06
CA GLY A 411 22.74 1.97 14.27
C GLY A 411 21.38 1.71 14.94
N ASN A 412 20.45 1.19 14.16
CA ASN A 412 19.14 0.78 14.63
C ASN A 412 19.04 -0.75 14.75
N SER A 413 17.83 -1.28 14.94
CA SER A 413 17.63 -2.72 15.07
C SER A 413 18.11 -3.51 13.86
N ALA A 414 17.98 -2.98 12.64
CA ALA A 414 18.44 -3.64 11.43
C ALA A 414 19.97 -3.68 11.34
N ASN A 415 20.66 -2.64 11.81
CA ASN A 415 22.13 -2.64 11.89
C ASN A 415 22.67 -3.73 12.83
N TYR A 416 21.95 -4.04 13.91
CA TYR A 416 22.39 -4.97 14.95
C TYR A 416 21.69 -6.33 14.90
N SER A 417 20.72 -6.51 14.00
CA SER A 417 19.83 -7.69 13.96
C SER A 417 19.17 -7.97 15.31
N SER A 418 18.70 -6.91 15.98
CA SER A 418 18.11 -7.00 17.32
C SER A 418 16.60 -7.18 17.26
N ASP A 419 16.07 -8.04 18.12
CA ASP A 419 14.64 -8.28 18.23
C ASP A 419 13.90 -7.13 18.93
N ASN A 420 12.92 -6.55 18.22
CA ASN A 420 12.05 -5.48 18.73
C ASN A 420 10.78 -6.00 19.43
N SER A 421 10.57 -7.32 19.51
CA SER A 421 9.35 -7.92 20.03
C SER A 421 9.07 -7.59 21.50
N THR A 422 10.11 -7.42 22.33
CA THR A 422 9.97 -7.01 23.73
C THR A 422 9.46 -5.58 23.85
N TYR A 423 10.09 -4.63 23.15
CA TYR A 423 9.62 -3.24 23.11
C TYR A 423 8.17 -3.17 22.64
N PHE A 424 7.81 -3.89 21.58
CA PHE A 424 6.45 -3.90 21.06
C PHE A 424 5.42 -4.36 22.11
N ARG A 425 5.71 -5.45 22.84
CA ARG A 425 4.82 -5.98 23.89
C ARG A 425 4.75 -5.07 25.12
N GLU A 426 5.87 -4.48 25.53
CA GLU A 426 5.94 -3.60 26.70
C GLU A 426 5.26 -2.24 26.47
N SER A 427 5.18 -1.78 25.22
CA SER A 427 4.40 -0.59 24.82
C SER A 427 2.88 -0.79 24.87
N GLY A 428 2.40 -1.98 25.26
CA GLY A 428 0.98 -2.31 25.33
C GLY A 428 0.35 -2.69 23.98
N CYS A 429 1.14 -2.75 22.91
CA CYS A 429 0.67 -3.18 21.61
C CYS A 429 0.38 -4.69 21.60
N LYS A 430 -0.75 -5.06 21.00
CA LYS A 430 -1.19 -6.45 20.87
C LYS A 430 -0.85 -6.99 19.47
N VAL A 431 -0.37 -8.23 19.42
CA VAL A 431 -0.35 -9.03 18.19
C VAL A 431 -1.53 -9.98 18.23
N ARG A 432 -2.42 -9.91 17.23
CA ARG A 432 -3.56 -10.84 17.14
C ARG A 432 -3.12 -12.18 16.55
N PRO A 433 -3.59 -13.33 17.06
CA PRO A 433 -3.20 -14.64 16.54
C PRO A 433 -3.77 -14.89 15.15
N VAL A 434 -3.16 -15.77 14.38
CA VAL A 434 -3.74 -16.29 13.13
C VAL A 434 -4.96 -17.15 13.47
N VAL A 435 -6.08 -16.90 12.81
CA VAL A 435 -7.33 -17.67 13.00
C VAL A 435 -7.92 -18.13 11.67
N ASN A 436 -8.74 -19.16 11.69
CA ASN A 436 -9.42 -19.66 10.49
C ASN A 436 -10.69 -18.82 10.22
N LEU A 437 -10.89 -18.44 8.95
CA LEU A 437 -12.06 -17.70 8.48
C LEU A 437 -13.23 -18.59 8.04
N SER A 438 -13.08 -19.92 8.06
CA SER A 438 -14.18 -20.84 7.80
C SER A 438 -15.38 -20.54 8.71
N LYS A 439 -16.58 -20.54 8.12
CA LYS A 439 -17.83 -20.31 8.81
C LYS A 439 -18.11 -21.38 9.85
#